data_AF-A0A1H2FPF8-F1
#
_entry.id   AF-A0A1H2FPF8-F1
#
_cell.length_a   1.000
_cell.length_b   1.000
_cell.length_c   1.000
_cell.angle_alpha   90.00
_cell.angle_beta   90.00
_cell.angle_gamma   90.00
#
_symmetry.space_group_name_H-M   'P 1'
#
loop_
_entity.id
_entity.type
_entity.pdbx_description
1 polymer ?
#
loop_
_entity_poly.entity_id
_entity_poly.type
_entity_poly.pdbx_seq_one_letter_code
_entity_poly.pdbx_strand_id
1 'polypeptide(L)'
;MKQAKFIFLLRLLFLVLWCAGVWGFLAWAGTFPSGSRSTAKAGGPRHLDWNVFFTRNLLHALPIANRFDYPLRPPDGAGAAIGKTFGPAAGNHAGEDWNTAAGDGDLGEPVYSPADGWVSLALDFQSAWGKVVLIDYRLSPGLQPAAVEMMFAHLQRIDVKPQTFVKRGEQIGTVGNADGVYQAHLHWEVRNRLGLGLGGAYSDDLAPWFAPSDFVAAHRGDNRTGAAAATKARRLPPAQWEQWGGD
;
A
#
# COMPACT_ATOMS: atom_id res chain seq x y z
N MET A 1 3.60 83.92 -27.73
CA MET A 1 2.42 83.11 -28.17
C MET A 1 2.73 82.01 -29.19
N LYS A 2 3.68 82.15 -30.13
CA LYS A 2 3.94 81.12 -31.17
C LYS A 2 4.59 79.82 -30.64
N GLN A 3 5.55 79.93 -29.71
CA GLN A 3 6.26 78.78 -29.11
C GLN A 3 5.32 77.84 -28.31
N ALA A 4 4.41 78.39 -27.51
CA ALA A 4 3.46 77.59 -26.72
C ALA A 4 2.47 76.79 -27.60
N LYS A 5 2.03 77.36 -28.73
CA LYS A 5 1.17 76.67 -29.70
C LYS A 5 1.92 75.53 -30.42
N PHE A 6 3.22 75.71 -30.69
CA PHE A 6 4.05 74.67 -31.31
C PHE A 6 4.27 73.47 -30.38
N ILE A 7 4.59 73.72 -29.11
CA ILE A 7 4.77 72.65 -28.11
C ILE A 7 3.44 71.91 -27.85
N PHE A 8 2.32 72.63 -27.85
CA PHE A 8 0.99 72.03 -27.72
C PHE A 8 0.65 71.13 -28.92
N LEU A 9 0.89 71.59 -30.15
CA LEU A 9 0.69 70.78 -31.36
C LEU A 9 1.58 69.54 -31.37
N LEU A 10 2.85 69.67 -30.97
CA LEU A 10 3.79 68.55 -30.94
C LEU A 10 3.35 67.48 -29.93
N ARG A 11 2.88 67.86 -28.74
CA ARG A 11 2.33 66.94 -27.75
C ARG A 11 1.05 66.25 -28.23
N LEU A 12 0.18 66.97 -28.92
CA LEU A 12 -1.03 66.40 -29.51
C LEU A 12 -0.68 65.36 -30.58
N LEU A 13 0.33 65.64 -31.41
CA LEU A 13 0.81 64.71 -32.45
C LEU A 13 1.39 63.43 -31.83
N PHE A 14 2.18 63.56 -30.76
CA PHE A 14 2.70 62.40 -30.01
C PHE A 14 1.58 61.57 -29.38
N LEU A 15 0.55 62.20 -28.82
CA LEU A 15 -0.59 61.48 -28.25
C LEU A 15 -1.39 60.73 -29.33
N VAL A 16 -1.62 61.36 -30.49
CA VAL A 16 -2.32 60.71 -31.61
C VAL A 16 -1.51 59.53 -32.16
N LEU A 17 -0.19 59.68 -32.30
CA LEU A 17 0.69 58.60 -32.73
C LEU A 17 0.76 57.46 -31.70
N TRP A 18 0.76 57.79 -30.40
CA TRP A 18 0.74 56.79 -29.33
C TRP A 18 -0.58 56.02 -29.31
N CYS A 19 -1.72 56.71 -29.41
CA CYS A 19 -3.04 56.08 -29.52
C CYS A 19 -3.14 55.21 -30.79
N ALA A 20 -2.64 55.67 -31.94
CA ALA A 20 -2.62 54.88 -33.17
C ALA A 20 -1.71 53.64 -33.06
N GLY A 21 -0.57 53.74 -32.36
CA GLY A 21 0.30 52.61 -32.06
C GLY A 21 -0.34 51.58 -31.14
N VAL A 22 -1.05 52.02 -30.08
CA VAL A 22 -1.77 51.14 -29.15
C VAL A 22 -2.92 50.43 -29.87
N TRP A 23 -3.71 51.14 -30.68
CA TRP A 23 -4.80 50.52 -31.45
C TRP A 23 -4.28 49.61 -32.57
N GLY A 24 -3.19 49.97 -33.24
CA GLY A 24 -2.53 49.11 -34.22
C GLY A 24 -1.96 47.83 -33.60
N PHE A 25 -1.38 47.92 -32.40
CA PHE A 25 -0.89 46.76 -31.65
C PHE A 25 -2.04 45.85 -31.18
N LEU A 26 -3.15 46.43 -30.68
CA LEU A 26 -4.32 45.65 -30.29
C LEU A 26 -5.02 45.00 -31.48
N ALA A 27 -5.08 45.67 -32.64
CA ALA A 27 -5.61 45.10 -33.87
C ALA A 27 -4.71 43.98 -34.41
N TRP A 28 -3.38 44.14 -34.38
CA TRP A 28 -2.43 43.09 -34.74
C TRP A 28 -2.52 41.88 -33.80
N ALA A 29 -2.62 42.13 -32.49
CA ALA A 29 -2.83 41.07 -31.49
C ALA A 29 -4.18 40.36 -31.66
N GLY A 30 -5.20 41.03 -32.20
CA GLY A 30 -6.50 40.42 -32.55
C GLY A 30 -6.49 39.60 -33.83
N THR A 31 -5.40 39.66 -34.63
CA THR A 31 -5.27 38.93 -35.91
C THR A 31 -4.36 37.70 -35.84
N PHE A 32 -3.89 37.31 -34.65
CA PHE A 32 -3.39 35.96 -34.51
C PHE A 32 -4.52 35.02 -34.92
N PRO A 33 -4.29 34.13 -35.91
CA PRO A 33 -5.25 33.09 -36.18
C PRO A 33 -5.54 32.46 -34.82
N SER A 34 -6.80 32.44 -34.41
CA SER A 34 -7.24 31.42 -33.47
C SER A 34 -7.04 30.13 -34.24
N GLY A 35 -5.79 29.67 -34.28
CA GLY A 35 -5.48 28.34 -34.73
C GLY A 35 -6.44 27.51 -33.94
N SER A 36 -7.37 26.87 -34.64
CA SER A 36 -7.90 25.62 -34.16
C SER A 36 -6.64 24.77 -33.97
N ARG A 37 -6.04 24.88 -32.78
CA ARG A 37 -5.24 23.81 -32.27
C ARG A 37 -6.21 22.66 -32.36
N SER A 38 -5.97 21.81 -33.33
CA SER A 38 -6.16 20.39 -33.14
C SER A 38 -5.53 20.10 -31.78
N THR A 39 -6.33 20.20 -30.72
CA THR A 39 -6.04 19.44 -29.52
C THR A 39 -6.65 18.10 -29.84
N ALA A 40 -5.91 17.32 -30.64
CA ALA A 40 -5.92 15.88 -30.45
C ALA A 40 -6.01 15.69 -28.94
N LYS A 41 -7.13 15.11 -28.48
CA LYS A 41 -7.41 14.93 -27.07
C LYS A 41 -6.27 14.08 -26.55
N ALA A 42 -5.26 14.70 -25.94
CA ALA A 42 -4.23 14.02 -25.17
C ALA A 42 -4.90 13.52 -23.89
N GLY A 43 -5.84 12.60 -24.05
CA GLY A 43 -6.61 11.99 -22.99
C GLY A 43 -5.83 10.82 -22.44
N GLY A 44 -4.68 11.09 -21.83
CA GLY A 44 -4.13 10.14 -20.86
C GLY A 44 -5.19 9.86 -19.78
N PRO A 45 -5.11 8.71 -19.08
CA PRO A 45 -6.05 8.42 -18.00
C PRO A 45 -6.06 9.57 -17.00
N ARG A 46 -7.25 10.16 -16.77
CA ARG A 46 -7.44 11.26 -15.81
C ARG A 46 -7.37 10.78 -14.35
N HIS A 47 -7.45 9.47 -14.15
CA HIS A 47 -7.29 8.79 -12.87
C HIS A 47 -6.27 7.67 -13.07
N LEU A 48 -5.17 7.74 -12.33
CA LEU A 48 -4.16 6.69 -12.32
C LEU A 48 -4.37 5.87 -11.05
N ASP A 49 -4.64 4.59 -11.23
CA ASP A 49 -4.76 3.62 -10.14
C ASP A 49 -3.52 3.68 -9.23
N TRP A 50 -3.72 3.60 -7.91
CA TRP A 50 -2.64 3.75 -6.93
C TRP A 50 -1.55 2.70 -7.13
N ASN A 51 -1.93 1.43 -7.35
CA ASN A 51 -0.96 0.37 -7.61
C ASN A 51 -0.14 0.67 -8.87
N VAL A 52 -0.76 1.14 -9.95
CA VAL A 52 -0.04 1.57 -11.16
C VAL A 52 0.89 2.77 -10.89
N PHE A 53 0.41 3.79 -10.18
CA PHE A 53 1.23 4.96 -9.84
C PHE A 53 2.43 4.57 -8.99
N PHE A 54 2.20 3.82 -7.91
CA PHE A 54 3.23 3.43 -6.97
C PHE A 54 4.27 2.52 -7.64
N THR A 55 3.82 1.46 -8.32
CA THR A 55 4.74 0.51 -8.98
C THR A 55 5.61 1.20 -10.04
N ARG A 56 5.07 2.20 -10.74
CA ARG A 56 5.81 2.96 -11.76
C ARG A 56 6.76 4.01 -11.19
N ASN A 57 6.39 4.70 -10.11
CA ASN A 57 7.09 5.92 -9.68
C ASN A 57 7.81 5.80 -8.33
N LEU A 58 7.30 4.96 -7.43
CA LEU A 58 7.77 4.89 -6.03
C LEU A 58 8.41 3.55 -5.69
N LEU A 59 8.15 2.49 -6.45
CA LEU A 59 8.68 1.16 -6.19
C LEU A 59 10.19 1.14 -5.94
N HIS A 60 10.95 1.88 -6.75
CA HIS A 60 12.40 1.88 -6.65
C HIS A 60 12.96 2.57 -5.40
N ALA A 61 12.12 3.31 -4.66
CA ALA A 61 12.48 3.85 -3.35
C ALA A 61 12.44 2.78 -2.24
N LEU A 62 11.73 1.65 -2.46
CA LEU A 62 11.67 0.55 -1.51
C LEU A 62 12.92 -0.34 -1.61
N PRO A 63 13.43 -0.83 -0.45
CA PRO A 63 14.43 -1.88 -0.43
C PRO A 63 13.89 -3.16 -1.08
N ILE A 64 14.77 -3.96 -1.68
CA ILE A 64 14.38 -5.25 -2.27
C ILE A 64 14.21 -6.28 -1.14
N ALA A 65 13.00 -6.81 -0.99
CA ALA A 65 12.68 -7.92 -0.11
C ALA A 65 13.04 -9.25 -0.81
N ASN A 66 14.24 -9.75 -0.53
CA ASN A 66 14.77 -10.99 -1.12
C ASN A 66 14.44 -12.26 -0.32
N ARG A 67 13.90 -12.09 0.90
CA ARG A 67 13.58 -13.17 1.82
C ARG A 67 12.46 -12.73 2.75
N PHE A 68 11.49 -13.62 2.95
CA PHE A 68 10.37 -13.42 3.87
C PHE A 68 10.39 -14.44 5.01
N ASP A 69 10.18 -13.96 6.23
CA ASP A 69 9.99 -14.76 7.45
C ASP A 69 8.50 -14.80 7.85
N TYR A 70 8.12 -15.67 8.79
CA TYR A 70 6.76 -15.62 9.36
C TYR A 70 6.65 -14.47 10.36
N PRO A 71 5.50 -13.79 10.44
CA PRO A 71 5.35 -12.60 11.28
C PRO A 71 5.19 -12.91 12.77
N LEU A 72 4.86 -14.15 13.12
CA LEU A 72 4.91 -14.65 14.49
C LEU A 72 6.12 -15.58 14.63
N ARG A 73 6.83 -15.47 15.77
CA ARG A 73 8.00 -16.30 16.11
C ARG A 73 8.96 -16.51 14.93
N PRO A 74 9.47 -15.43 14.30
CA PRO A 74 10.38 -15.53 13.17
C PRO A 74 11.68 -16.28 13.56
N PRO A 75 12.37 -16.90 12.59
CA PRO A 75 11.99 -16.92 11.19
C PRO A 75 10.85 -17.90 10.91
N ASP A 76 10.77 -19.02 11.63
CA ASP A 76 10.03 -20.22 11.19
C ASP A 76 8.63 -20.40 11.79
N GLY A 77 8.12 -19.44 12.57
CA GLY A 77 6.78 -19.55 13.14
C GLY A 77 6.67 -20.69 14.15
N ALA A 78 7.74 -20.92 14.92
CA ALA A 78 7.86 -22.11 15.76
C ALA A 78 6.73 -22.19 16.79
N GLY A 79 5.90 -23.22 16.69
CA GLY A 79 4.75 -23.43 17.58
C GLY A 79 3.54 -22.53 17.29
N ALA A 80 3.61 -21.68 16.26
CA ALA A 80 2.43 -21.03 15.71
C ALA A 80 1.64 -22.01 14.84
N ALA A 81 0.34 -21.78 14.71
CA ALA A 81 -0.54 -22.57 13.87
C ALA A 81 -1.59 -21.70 13.20
N ILE A 82 -2.00 -22.11 12.00
CA ILE A 82 -3.09 -21.51 11.25
C ILE A 82 -4.39 -22.08 11.78
N GLY A 83 -5.17 -21.25 12.44
CA GLY A 83 -6.52 -21.55 12.90
C GLY A 83 -7.50 -21.55 11.74
N LYS A 84 -7.50 -20.47 10.95
CA LYS A 84 -8.31 -20.33 9.74
C LYS A 84 -7.45 -20.12 8.51
N THR A 85 -7.64 -20.97 7.50
CA THR A 85 -6.83 -20.96 6.28
C THR A 85 -7.31 -19.92 5.28
N PHE A 86 -6.43 -19.50 4.37
CA PHE A 86 -6.82 -18.77 3.16
C PHE A 86 -7.68 -19.62 2.22
N GLY A 87 -8.61 -18.96 1.51
CA GLY A 87 -9.23 -19.53 0.31
C GLY A 87 -10.68 -19.99 0.47
N PRO A 88 -11.26 -20.59 -0.59
CA PRO A 88 -12.67 -20.96 -0.65
C PRO A 88 -13.10 -21.98 0.41
N ALA A 89 -12.19 -22.88 0.81
CA ALA A 89 -12.46 -23.88 1.85
C ALA A 89 -12.74 -23.26 3.23
N ALA A 90 -12.36 -21.99 3.43
CA ALA A 90 -12.61 -21.22 4.64
C ALA A 90 -13.65 -20.10 4.43
N GLY A 91 -14.57 -20.27 3.47
CA GLY A 91 -15.62 -19.28 3.18
C GLY A 91 -15.12 -18.07 2.40
N ASN A 92 -14.15 -18.28 1.51
CA ASN A 92 -13.46 -17.24 0.76
C ASN A 92 -12.66 -16.26 1.64
N HIS A 93 -11.94 -16.79 2.62
CA HIS A 93 -11.09 -16.00 3.51
C HIS A 93 -9.89 -15.41 2.77
N ALA A 94 -9.66 -14.11 2.91
CA ALA A 94 -8.65 -13.32 2.18
C ALA A 94 -7.25 -13.36 2.83
N GLY A 95 -7.14 -13.94 4.02
CA GLY A 95 -5.89 -14.09 4.76
C GLY A 95 -5.77 -15.44 5.44
N GLU A 96 -4.90 -15.49 6.45
CA GLU A 96 -4.82 -16.58 7.41
C GLU A 96 -4.91 -16.01 8.83
N ASP A 97 -5.62 -16.72 9.70
CA ASP A 97 -5.69 -16.38 11.12
C ASP A 97 -4.74 -17.30 11.88
N TRP A 98 -3.76 -16.68 12.52
CA TRP A 98 -2.65 -17.36 13.18
C TRP A 98 -2.72 -17.21 14.68
N ASN A 99 -2.46 -18.32 15.37
CA ASN A 99 -2.40 -18.39 16.82
C ASN A 99 -1.11 -19.06 17.27
N THR A 100 -0.71 -18.78 18.50
CA THR A 100 0.41 -19.47 19.14
C THR A 100 0.04 -20.12 20.48
N ALA A 101 -1.18 -19.88 20.95
CA ALA A 101 -1.81 -20.49 22.10
C ALA A 101 -3.33 -20.56 21.89
N ALA A 102 -4.04 -21.25 22.79
CA ALA A 102 -5.50 -21.30 22.77
C ALA A 102 -6.09 -20.12 23.58
N GLY A 103 -7.29 -19.66 23.21
CA GLY A 103 -7.92 -18.52 23.87
C GLY A 103 -7.11 -17.25 23.67
N ASP A 104 -7.13 -16.35 24.66
CA ASP A 104 -6.30 -15.14 24.65
C ASP A 104 -4.84 -15.39 25.09
N GLY A 105 -4.36 -16.64 25.02
CA GLY A 105 -3.03 -17.01 25.51
C GLY A 105 -1.88 -16.39 24.71
N ASP A 106 -2.14 -15.95 23.47
CA ASP A 106 -1.20 -15.26 22.60
C ASP A 106 -1.44 -13.74 22.53
N LEU A 107 -2.39 -13.22 23.31
CA LEU A 107 -2.64 -11.79 23.43
C LEU A 107 -1.37 -11.05 23.88
N GLY A 108 -0.98 -10.04 23.11
CA GLY A 108 0.23 -9.27 23.37
C GLY A 108 1.52 -9.91 22.85
N GLU A 109 1.47 -11.09 22.19
CA GLU A 109 2.65 -11.68 21.56
C GLU A 109 3.19 -10.77 20.45
N PRO A 110 4.52 -10.56 20.33
CA PRO A 110 5.09 -9.70 19.30
C PRO A 110 4.81 -10.16 17.86
N VAL A 111 4.44 -9.21 17.01
CA VAL A 111 4.29 -9.36 15.56
C VAL A 111 5.43 -8.63 14.86
N TYR A 112 6.07 -9.28 13.89
CA TYR A 112 7.27 -8.80 13.21
C TYR A 112 7.05 -8.60 11.73
N SER A 113 7.78 -7.65 11.13
CA SER A 113 7.81 -7.46 9.68
C SER A 113 8.52 -8.64 8.99
N PRO A 114 7.87 -9.34 8.04
CA PRO A 114 8.46 -10.45 7.31
C PRO A 114 9.71 -10.13 6.49
N ALA A 115 9.91 -8.87 6.09
CA ALA A 115 11.02 -8.44 5.23
C ALA A 115 11.34 -6.95 5.42
N ASP A 116 12.31 -6.41 4.70
CA ASP A 116 12.50 -4.96 4.64
C ASP A 116 11.37 -4.34 3.81
N GLY A 117 10.65 -3.36 4.36
CA GLY A 117 9.42 -2.83 3.76
C GLY A 117 9.13 -1.38 4.12
N TRP A 118 8.03 -0.86 3.58
CA TRP A 118 7.53 0.50 3.80
C TRP A 118 6.13 0.46 4.42
N VAL A 119 5.95 1.07 5.58
CA VAL A 119 4.65 1.11 6.27
C VAL A 119 3.73 2.10 5.55
N SER A 120 2.80 1.59 4.76
CA SER A 120 1.84 2.41 4.01
C SER A 120 0.67 2.88 4.87
N LEU A 121 0.30 2.10 5.89
CA LEU A 121 -0.77 2.44 6.84
C LEU A 121 -0.48 1.85 8.22
N ALA A 122 -0.82 2.60 9.28
CA ALA A 122 -0.79 2.13 10.65
C ALA A 122 -1.84 2.92 11.45
N LEU A 123 -3.02 2.33 11.65
CA LEU A 123 -4.19 3.01 12.23
C LEU A 123 -5.06 2.05 13.06
N ASP A 124 -5.83 2.63 13.98
CA ASP A 124 -6.90 1.95 14.69
C ASP A 124 -8.23 2.18 13.98
N PHE A 125 -8.77 1.12 13.37
CA PHE A 125 -10.08 1.14 12.72
C PHE A 125 -11.22 0.80 13.68
N GLN A 126 -10.92 0.43 14.92
CA GLN A 126 -11.87 -0.05 15.92
C GLN A 126 -12.66 -1.26 15.40
N SER A 127 -13.68 -1.68 16.15
CA SER A 127 -14.62 -2.75 15.74
C SER A 127 -13.88 -4.03 15.32
N ALA A 128 -14.44 -4.79 14.37
CA ALA A 128 -13.85 -6.04 13.88
C ALA A 128 -12.37 -5.91 13.47
N TRP A 129 -11.96 -4.86 12.77
CA TRP A 129 -10.56 -4.80 12.32
C TRP A 129 -9.56 -4.47 13.42
N GLY A 130 -9.98 -3.70 14.43
CA GLY A 130 -9.09 -3.20 15.46
C GLY A 130 -7.92 -2.41 14.86
N LYS A 131 -6.71 -2.64 15.38
CA LYS A 131 -5.52 -1.93 14.91
C LYS A 131 -4.87 -2.70 13.77
N VAL A 132 -4.56 -1.97 12.71
CA VAL A 132 -4.10 -2.53 11.45
C VAL A 132 -2.84 -1.82 10.98
N VAL A 133 -1.88 -2.62 10.51
CA VAL A 133 -0.69 -2.15 9.80
C VAL A 133 -0.68 -2.73 8.39
N LEU A 134 -0.50 -1.88 7.38
CA LEU A 134 -0.22 -2.28 6.00
C LEU A 134 1.25 -1.95 5.68
N ILE A 135 1.95 -2.90 5.08
CA ILE A 135 3.35 -2.75 4.69
C ILE A 135 3.54 -3.20 3.25
N ASP A 136 4.16 -2.34 2.44
CA ASP A 136 4.50 -2.59 1.05
C ASP A 136 5.92 -3.18 0.96
N TYR A 137 6.08 -4.27 0.23
CA TYR A 137 7.35 -4.95 0.00
C TYR A 137 7.64 -5.05 -1.48
N ARG A 138 8.80 -4.54 -1.91
CA ARG A 138 9.28 -4.70 -3.29
C ARG A 138 9.91 -6.07 -3.45
N LEU A 139 9.44 -6.86 -4.41
CA LEU A 139 9.98 -8.17 -4.72
C LEU A 139 11.26 -8.09 -5.55
N SER A 140 12.04 -9.18 -5.53
CA SER A 140 13.24 -9.31 -6.36
C SER A 140 12.92 -9.09 -7.84
N PRO A 141 13.80 -8.41 -8.61
CA PRO A 141 13.59 -8.21 -10.05
C PRO A 141 13.31 -9.52 -10.78
N GLY A 142 12.29 -9.52 -11.64
CA GLY A 142 11.86 -10.70 -12.40
C GLY A 142 10.73 -11.49 -11.75
N LEU A 143 10.40 -11.22 -10.48
CA LEU A 143 9.18 -11.75 -9.85
C LEU A 143 7.96 -10.89 -10.21
N GLN A 144 6.80 -11.52 -10.31
CA GLN A 144 5.51 -10.87 -10.53
C GLN A 144 4.53 -11.26 -9.42
N PRO A 145 3.81 -10.29 -8.83
CA PRO A 145 3.91 -8.84 -9.06
C PRO A 145 5.27 -8.26 -8.62
N ALA A 146 5.57 -7.03 -9.03
CA ALA A 146 6.82 -6.38 -8.64
C ALA A 146 6.86 -5.96 -7.16
N ALA A 147 5.70 -5.91 -6.51
CA ALA A 147 5.52 -5.65 -5.09
C ALA A 147 4.28 -6.36 -4.55
N VAL A 148 4.27 -6.59 -3.24
CA VAL A 148 3.11 -7.07 -2.48
C VAL A 148 2.83 -6.13 -1.31
N GLU A 149 1.57 -6.04 -0.90
CA GLU A 149 1.15 -5.37 0.34
C GLU A 149 0.76 -6.46 1.34
N MET A 150 1.20 -6.36 2.59
CA MET A 150 0.75 -7.28 3.64
C MET A 150 -0.03 -6.52 4.69
N MET A 151 -1.15 -7.12 5.13
CA MET A 151 -1.99 -6.59 6.19
C MET A 151 -1.80 -7.38 7.47
N PHE A 152 -1.58 -6.69 8.58
CA PHE A 152 -1.50 -7.25 9.93
C PHE A 152 -2.62 -6.61 10.74
N ALA A 153 -3.65 -7.39 11.09
CA ALA A 153 -4.86 -6.88 11.73
C ALA A 153 -5.08 -7.46 13.13
N HIS A 154 -6.14 -6.97 13.77
CA HIS A 154 -6.52 -7.28 15.16
C HIS A 154 -5.42 -6.97 16.18
N LEU A 155 -4.44 -6.11 15.86
CA LEU A 155 -3.31 -5.85 16.74
C LEU A 155 -3.77 -5.19 18.05
N GLN A 156 -3.17 -5.58 19.18
CA GLN A 156 -3.41 -4.94 20.47
C GLN A 156 -2.69 -3.58 20.56
N ARG A 157 -1.49 -3.50 19.98
CA ARG A 157 -0.66 -2.30 19.92
C ARG A 157 0.04 -2.23 18.58
N ILE A 158 0.21 -1.00 18.07
CA ILE A 158 1.04 -0.68 16.91
C ILE A 158 2.34 -0.05 17.43
N ASP A 159 3.48 -0.58 16.99
CA ASP A 159 4.81 -0.13 17.39
C ASP A 159 5.54 0.69 16.29
N VAL A 160 4.93 0.80 15.11
CA VAL A 160 5.48 1.52 13.93
C VAL A 160 4.60 2.70 13.50
N LYS A 161 5.17 3.61 12.72
CA LYS A 161 4.47 4.79 12.20
C LYS A 161 4.23 4.66 10.69
N PRO A 162 3.12 5.21 10.17
CA PRO A 162 2.95 5.28 8.73
C PRO A 162 4.07 6.11 8.11
N GLN A 163 4.39 5.81 6.86
CA GLN A 163 5.42 6.49 6.08
C GLN A 163 6.84 6.32 6.66
N THR A 164 7.13 5.14 7.21
CA THR A 164 8.47 4.79 7.68
C THR A 164 8.90 3.45 7.10
N PHE A 165 10.22 3.25 6.99
CA PHE A 165 10.78 1.96 6.61
C PHE A 165 10.92 1.07 7.84
N VAL A 166 10.68 -0.22 7.66
CA VAL A 166 10.92 -1.27 8.66
C VAL A 166 11.93 -2.28 8.13
N LYS A 167 12.61 -2.97 9.04
CA LYS A 167 13.54 -4.06 8.74
C LYS A 167 12.91 -5.43 8.93
N ARG A 168 13.41 -6.43 8.21
CA ARG A 168 13.06 -7.83 8.45
C ARG A 168 13.31 -8.19 9.92
N GLY A 169 12.29 -8.71 10.60
CA GLY A 169 12.36 -9.07 12.02
C GLY A 169 12.22 -7.87 12.97
N GLU A 170 11.92 -6.68 12.47
CA GLU A 170 11.51 -5.54 13.31
C GLU A 170 10.09 -5.77 13.82
N GLN A 171 9.88 -5.54 15.12
CA GLN A 171 8.56 -5.64 15.73
C GLN A 171 7.67 -4.48 15.25
N ILE A 172 6.50 -4.81 14.72
CA ILE A 172 5.53 -3.84 14.16
C ILE A 172 4.32 -3.62 15.08
N GLY A 173 4.12 -4.51 16.04
CA GLY A 173 3.02 -4.46 16.99
C GLY A 173 2.94 -5.75 17.79
N THR A 174 1.78 -5.99 18.37
CA THR A 174 1.50 -7.22 19.12
C THR A 174 0.14 -7.80 18.75
N VAL A 175 0.01 -9.13 18.80
CA VAL A 175 -1.24 -9.86 18.65
C VAL A 175 -2.30 -9.25 19.58
N GLY A 176 -3.51 -9.12 19.09
CA GLY A 176 -4.64 -8.61 19.83
C GLY A 176 -5.90 -9.39 19.51
N ASN A 177 -7.02 -8.87 19.97
CA ASN A 177 -8.32 -9.51 19.87
C ASN A 177 -9.43 -8.52 19.46
N ALA A 178 -9.03 -7.42 18.79
CA ALA A 178 -9.90 -6.34 18.35
C ALA A 178 -10.82 -5.80 19.48
N ASP A 179 -10.22 -5.51 20.64
CA ASP A 179 -10.91 -5.03 21.85
C ASP A 179 -12.03 -5.99 22.34
N GLY A 180 -11.76 -7.30 22.22
CA GLY A 180 -12.64 -8.38 22.69
C GLY A 180 -13.72 -8.82 21.71
N VAL A 181 -13.67 -8.38 20.45
CA VAL A 181 -14.57 -8.88 19.40
C VAL A 181 -14.25 -10.35 19.06
N TYR A 182 -12.98 -10.74 19.15
CA TYR A 182 -12.51 -12.09 18.88
C TYR A 182 -11.76 -12.66 20.09
N GLN A 183 -11.40 -13.95 20.02
CA GLN A 183 -10.25 -14.43 20.78
C GLN A 183 -8.97 -13.97 20.09
N ALA A 184 -7.90 -13.80 20.85
CA ALA A 184 -6.65 -13.27 20.32
C ALA A 184 -6.12 -14.12 19.16
N HIS A 185 -5.76 -13.45 18.07
CA HIS A 185 -5.12 -14.04 16.90
C HIS A 185 -4.51 -12.94 16.01
N LEU A 186 -3.62 -13.32 15.11
CA LEU A 186 -3.16 -12.44 14.03
C LEU A 186 -3.90 -12.81 12.75
N HIS A 187 -4.73 -11.88 12.25
CA HIS A 187 -5.20 -11.95 10.87
C HIS A 187 -4.14 -11.33 9.94
N TRP A 188 -3.67 -12.13 8.99
CA TRP A 188 -2.57 -11.76 8.10
C TRP A 188 -2.92 -12.02 6.64
N GLU A 189 -2.83 -10.98 5.81
CA GLU A 189 -3.04 -11.07 4.37
C GLU A 189 -1.75 -10.81 3.59
N VAL A 190 -1.63 -11.42 2.40
CA VAL A 190 -0.63 -11.06 1.39
C VAL A 190 -1.35 -10.72 0.09
N ARG A 191 -1.22 -9.47 -0.36
CA ARG A 191 -1.95 -8.89 -1.48
C ARG A 191 -1.01 -8.66 -2.66
N ASN A 192 -1.45 -9.04 -3.86
CA ASN A 192 -0.69 -8.85 -5.09
C ASN A 192 -0.84 -7.45 -5.71
N ARG A 193 -1.60 -6.57 -5.04
CA ARG A 193 -1.91 -5.21 -5.46
C ARG A 193 -1.81 -4.29 -4.25
N LEU A 194 -1.12 -3.16 -4.44
CA LEU A 194 -0.98 -2.13 -3.41
C LEU A 194 -2.24 -1.27 -3.32
N GLY A 195 -2.61 -0.85 -2.11
CA GLY A 195 -3.70 0.08 -1.89
C GLY A 195 -5.09 -0.48 -2.22
N LEU A 196 -5.33 -1.76 -1.93
CA LEU A 196 -6.69 -2.34 -2.01
C LEU A 196 -7.66 -1.76 -0.96
N GLY A 197 -7.12 -1.03 0.02
CA GLY A 197 -7.90 -0.53 1.15
C GLY A 197 -8.06 -1.60 2.23
N LEU A 198 -8.99 -1.38 3.17
CA LEU A 198 -9.13 -2.27 4.32
C LEU A 198 -9.74 -3.64 3.96
N GLY A 199 -10.69 -3.68 3.02
CA GLY A 199 -11.40 -4.91 2.66
C GLY A 199 -12.32 -5.41 3.79
N GLY A 200 -12.78 -6.65 3.67
CA GLY A 200 -13.76 -7.26 4.59
C GLY A 200 -13.37 -8.62 5.15
N ALA A 201 -12.08 -8.99 5.15
CA ALA A 201 -11.53 -10.32 5.49
C ALA A 201 -11.99 -11.48 4.58
N TYR A 202 -13.08 -11.31 3.85
CA TYR A 202 -13.63 -12.25 2.87
C TYR A 202 -13.89 -11.55 1.55
N SER A 203 -13.75 -12.28 0.44
CA SER A 203 -14.03 -11.75 -0.89
C SER A 203 -14.50 -12.84 -1.83
N ASP A 204 -15.58 -12.61 -2.58
CA ASP A 204 -16.02 -13.53 -3.64
C ASP A 204 -14.97 -13.67 -4.75
N ASP A 205 -14.08 -12.67 -4.91
CA ASP A 205 -12.92 -12.72 -5.78
C ASP A 205 -11.62 -12.66 -4.96
N LEU A 206 -10.92 -13.78 -4.88
CA LEU A 206 -9.64 -13.90 -4.19
C LEU A 206 -8.42 -13.65 -5.10
N ALA A 207 -8.63 -13.29 -6.38
CA ALA A 207 -7.54 -13.03 -7.30
C ALA A 207 -6.52 -11.98 -6.82
N PRO A 208 -6.90 -10.95 -6.03
CA PRO A 208 -5.94 -9.99 -5.47
C PRO A 208 -5.06 -10.49 -4.31
N TRP A 209 -5.26 -11.71 -3.82
CA TRP A 209 -4.56 -12.25 -2.64
C TRP A 209 -3.74 -13.49 -2.98
N PHE A 210 -2.69 -13.70 -2.18
CA PHE A 210 -1.94 -14.96 -2.11
C PHE A 210 -2.24 -15.63 -0.77
N ALA A 211 -2.17 -16.97 -0.74
CA ALA A 211 -2.09 -17.70 0.51
C ALA A 211 -0.80 -17.29 1.26
N PRO A 212 -0.89 -16.64 2.44
CA PRO A 212 0.28 -16.07 3.14
C PRO A 212 1.39 -17.09 3.41
N SER A 213 1.00 -18.28 3.90
CA SER A 213 1.96 -19.35 4.20
C SER A 213 2.70 -19.86 2.99
N ASP A 214 1.99 -20.05 1.88
CA ASP A 214 2.56 -20.55 0.63
C ASP A 214 3.44 -19.47 -0.02
N PHE A 215 3.04 -18.20 0.05
CA PHE A 215 3.84 -17.07 -0.40
C PHE A 215 5.18 -17.03 0.34
N VAL A 216 5.18 -17.07 1.68
CA VAL A 216 6.42 -17.07 2.45
C VAL A 216 7.27 -18.30 2.16
N ALA A 217 6.68 -19.50 2.10
CA ALA A 217 7.41 -20.73 1.75
C ALA A 217 8.13 -20.63 0.39
N ALA A 218 7.50 -19.98 -0.61
CA ALA A 218 8.10 -19.77 -1.92
C ALA A 218 9.21 -18.68 -1.94
N HIS A 219 9.28 -17.82 -0.93
CA HIS A 219 10.19 -16.66 -0.88
C HIS A 219 11.13 -16.66 0.34
N ARG A 220 11.43 -17.84 0.92
CA ARG A 220 12.34 -17.99 2.07
C ARG A 220 13.84 -17.91 1.74
N GLY A 221 14.21 -17.98 0.46
CA GLY A 221 15.58 -17.79 -0.02
C GLY A 221 16.57 -18.91 0.34
N ASP A 222 16.08 -20.05 0.78
CA ASP A 222 16.83 -21.21 1.24
C ASP A 222 17.26 -22.12 0.08
N ASN A 223 18.26 -21.67 -0.68
CA ASN A 223 19.22 -22.55 -1.36
C ASN A 223 20.20 -23.19 -0.36
N ARG A 224 19.70 -23.76 0.76
CA ARG A 224 20.53 -24.55 1.67
C ARG A 224 20.58 -25.98 1.16
N THR A 225 21.68 -26.32 0.49
CA THR A 225 22.08 -27.72 0.31
C THR A 225 22.27 -28.34 1.70
N GLY A 226 21.25 -29.05 2.19
CA GLY A 226 21.40 -30.09 3.21
C GLY A 226 20.70 -29.94 4.58
N ALA A 227 19.97 -28.86 4.90
CA ALA A 227 19.22 -28.83 6.16
C ALA A 227 18.03 -27.85 6.18
N ALA A 228 16.86 -28.42 6.48
CA ALA A 228 15.51 -27.85 6.58
C ALA A 228 14.89 -27.40 5.25
N ALA A 229 14.04 -28.25 4.69
CA ALA A 229 12.98 -27.79 3.80
C ALA A 229 12.18 -26.70 4.53
N ALA A 230 11.77 -25.64 3.83
CA ALA A 230 10.90 -24.60 4.38
C ALA A 230 9.80 -25.23 5.24
N THR A 231 9.84 -24.99 6.55
CA THR A 231 8.87 -25.60 7.46
C THR A 231 7.52 -25.00 7.12
N LYS A 232 6.65 -25.80 6.51
CA LYS A 232 5.29 -25.37 6.21
C LYS A 232 4.58 -25.06 7.53
N ALA A 233 3.93 -23.91 7.57
CA ALA A 233 3.09 -23.52 8.70
C ALA A 233 2.09 -24.65 9.03
N ARG A 234 2.00 -24.99 10.31
CA ARG A 234 1.11 -26.03 10.80
C ARG A 234 -0.34 -25.52 10.71
N ARG A 235 -1.23 -26.30 10.10
CA ARG A 235 -2.67 -26.03 10.10
C ARG A 235 -3.34 -26.78 11.25
N LEU A 236 -4.25 -26.12 11.97
CA LEU A 236 -5.06 -26.78 12.98
C LEU A 236 -6.19 -27.58 12.32
N PRO A 237 -6.52 -28.79 12.82
CA PRO A 237 -7.76 -29.45 12.46
C PRO A 237 -8.97 -28.61 12.89
N PRO A 238 -10.11 -28.67 12.17
CA PRO A 238 -11.29 -27.85 12.50
C PRO A 238 -11.76 -27.96 13.96
N ALA A 239 -11.78 -29.18 14.52
CA ALA A 239 -12.17 -29.40 15.92
C ALA A 239 -11.19 -28.77 16.95
N GLN A 240 -9.94 -28.55 16.55
CA GLN A 240 -8.95 -27.88 17.41
C GLN A 240 -9.04 -26.35 17.27
N TRP A 241 -9.46 -25.84 16.11
CA TRP A 241 -9.70 -24.42 15.88
C TRP A 241 -10.78 -23.85 16.81
N GLU A 242 -11.89 -24.56 16.98
CA GLU A 242 -12.97 -24.16 17.91
C GLU A 242 -12.47 -23.97 19.36
N GLN A 243 -11.44 -24.74 19.77
CA GLN A 243 -10.84 -24.63 21.11
C GLN A 243 -9.80 -23.51 21.21
N TRP A 244 -9.30 -23.02 20.08
CA TRP A 244 -8.24 -22.02 19.99
C TRP A 244 -8.76 -20.62 19.61
N GLY A 245 -10.06 -20.49 19.41
CA GLY A 245 -10.69 -19.19 19.23
C GLY A 245 -11.24 -18.91 17.85
N GLY A 246 -11.94 -19.91 17.30
CA GLY A 246 -12.77 -19.69 16.13
C GLY A 246 -13.71 -18.50 16.27
N ASP A 247 -13.62 -17.58 15.31
CA ASP A 247 -14.56 -16.48 15.11
C ASP A 247 -16.00 -16.93 14.91
#